data_AF-A0A498S8H2-F1
#
_entry.id   AF-A0A498S8H2-F1
#
_cell.length_a   1.000
_cell.length_b   1.000
_cell.length_c   1.000
_cell.angle_alpha   90.00
_cell.angle_beta   90.00
_cell.angle_gamma   90.00
#
_symmetry.space_group_name_H-M   'P 1'
#
loop_
_entity.id
_entity.type
_entity.pdbx_description
1 polymer ?
#
loop_
_entity_poly.entity_id
_entity_poly.type
_entity_poly.pdbx_seq_one_letter_code
_entity_poly.pdbx_strand_id
1 'polypeptide(L)'
;MMFIHTIIPSLSLIFPLIHCLPDYTIETFPDSLLRPDLCNLSSPGFACDPDQLLERFNHTLSGAEYLSQHLQRIRNTTDCPCLEEDKLYDYCPIINSHGYTISVAIMKSIEMNSSMINAENRIHTVQTFADMLRQRQNRSQCADDALIVAVTDWKAVYTSLGEVIGRMLTSSIITRITREAGISISVIFYTKL
;
A
#
# COMPACT_ATOMS: atom_id res chain seq x y z
N MET A 1 -1.27 -59.12 41.38
CA MET A 1 -1.69 -57.71 41.47
C MET A 1 -1.45 -57.07 40.12
N MET A 2 -2.50 -56.84 39.34
CA MET A 2 -2.42 -56.36 37.95
C MET A 2 -2.91 -54.91 37.94
N PHE A 3 -2.03 -53.95 37.66
CA PHE A 3 -2.38 -52.53 37.56
C PHE A 3 -2.95 -52.26 36.16
N ILE A 4 -4.22 -51.84 36.10
CA ILE A 4 -4.87 -51.37 34.87
C ILE A 4 -4.58 -49.88 34.76
N HIS A 5 -3.77 -49.49 33.77
CA HIS A 5 -3.58 -48.09 33.41
C HIS A 5 -4.72 -47.64 32.49
N THR A 6 -5.65 -46.85 33.03
CA THR A 6 -6.67 -46.14 32.27
C THR A 6 -6.03 -44.95 31.55
N ILE A 7 -5.98 -44.99 30.23
CA ILE A 7 -5.55 -43.87 29.39
C ILE A 7 -6.76 -42.94 29.23
N ILE A 8 -6.65 -41.72 29.76
CA ILE A 8 -7.64 -40.65 29.58
C ILE A 8 -7.28 -39.93 28.26
N PRO A 9 -8.16 -39.90 27.25
CA PRO A 9 -7.89 -39.14 26.05
C PRO A 9 -8.12 -37.65 26.34
N SER A 10 -7.05 -36.86 26.32
CA SER A 10 -7.12 -35.40 26.36
C SER A 10 -7.72 -34.90 25.05
N LEU A 11 -8.99 -34.49 25.09
CA LEU A 11 -9.68 -33.83 24.01
C LEU A 11 -9.08 -32.43 23.82
N SER A 12 -8.14 -32.29 22.88
CA SER A 12 -7.61 -30.97 22.48
C SER A 12 -8.70 -30.17 21.78
N LEU A 13 -9.33 -29.25 22.52
CA LEU A 13 -10.20 -28.21 21.99
C LEU A 13 -9.35 -27.25 21.15
N ILE A 14 -9.28 -27.50 19.85
CA ILE A 14 -8.75 -26.54 18.88
C ILE A 14 -9.85 -25.48 18.69
N PHE A 15 -9.82 -24.42 19.49
CA PHE A 15 -10.57 -23.22 19.18
C PHE A 15 -9.92 -22.57 17.96
N PRO A 16 -10.65 -22.37 16.84
CA PRO A 16 -10.15 -21.52 15.78
C PRO A 16 -10.14 -20.10 16.36
N LEU A 17 -8.95 -19.61 16.72
CA LEU A 17 -8.74 -18.19 16.94
C LEU A 17 -9.10 -17.50 15.63
N ILE A 18 -10.30 -16.93 15.58
CA ILE A 18 -10.67 -15.94 14.58
C ILE A 18 -9.76 -14.74 14.87
N HIS A 19 -8.58 -14.74 14.27
CA HIS A 19 -7.71 -13.58 14.26
C HIS A 19 -8.38 -12.54 13.36
N CYS A 20 -9.23 -11.69 13.96
CA CYS A 20 -9.49 -10.39 13.36
C CYS A 20 -8.13 -9.69 13.28
N LEU A 21 -7.61 -9.54 12.05
CA LEU A 21 -6.43 -8.70 11.87
C LEU A 21 -6.77 -7.29 12.37
N PRO A 22 -5.89 -6.67 13.17
CA PRO A 22 -6.10 -5.31 13.60
C PRO A 22 -6.08 -4.36 12.39
N ASP A 23 -6.91 -3.32 12.44
CA ASP A 23 -6.89 -2.25 11.45
C ASP A 23 -5.51 -1.59 11.40
N TYR A 24 -5.05 -1.22 10.19
CA TYR A 24 -3.75 -0.56 10.06
C TYR A 24 -3.81 0.88 10.55
N THR A 25 -2.81 1.23 11.35
CA THR A 25 -2.44 2.61 11.68
C THR A 25 -1.29 3.06 10.80
N ILE A 26 -0.99 4.36 10.82
CA ILE A 26 0.21 4.88 10.16
C ILE A 26 1.44 4.12 10.63
N GLU A 27 1.60 3.88 11.92
CA GLU A 27 2.80 3.24 12.48
C GLU A 27 2.89 1.75 12.19
N THR A 28 1.76 1.06 12.10
CA THR A 28 1.72 -0.39 11.94
C THR A 28 1.74 -0.85 10.48
N PHE A 29 1.36 0.01 9.53
CA PHE A 29 1.48 -0.33 8.11
C PHE A 29 2.96 -0.56 7.74
N PRO A 30 3.32 -1.68 7.09
CA PRO A 30 4.72 -2.00 6.83
C PRO A 30 5.34 -1.10 5.75
N ASP A 31 6.65 -0.85 5.87
CA ASP A 31 7.43 -0.21 4.81
C ASP A 31 8.07 -1.28 3.92
N SER A 32 7.60 -1.38 2.67
CA SER A 32 8.08 -2.36 1.68
C SER A 32 9.55 -2.19 1.27
N LEU A 33 10.20 -1.06 1.57
CA LEU A 33 11.65 -0.91 1.34
C LEU A 33 12.47 -1.52 2.48
N LEU A 34 11.93 -1.56 3.70
CA LEU A 34 12.61 -2.06 4.90
C LEU A 34 12.21 -3.50 5.26
N ARG A 35 10.93 -3.83 5.09
CA ARG A 35 10.29 -5.10 5.45
C ARG A 35 9.44 -5.64 4.29
N PRO A 36 10.08 -6.01 3.15
CA PRO A 36 9.37 -6.53 1.98
C PRO A 36 8.59 -7.81 2.28
N ASP A 37 9.06 -8.62 3.24
CA ASP A 37 8.42 -9.84 3.71
C ASP A 37 6.99 -9.60 4.23
N LEU A 38 6.77 -8.47 4.92
CA LEU A 38 5.46 -8.08 5.44
C LEU A 38 4.53 -7.51 4.37
N CYS A 39 5.04 -7.25 3.17
CA CYS A 39 4.33 -6.63 2.05
C CYS A 39 4.05 -7.61 0.90
N ASN A 40 4.23 -8.92 1.14
CA ASN A 40 4.12 -9.98 0.14
C ASN A 40 5.11 -9.81 -1.03
N LEU A 41 6.34 -9.39 -0.71
CA LEU A 41 7.46 -9.21 -1.63
C LEU A 41 8.66 -10.07 -1.22
N SER A 42 9.41 -10.57 -2.20
CA SER A 42 10.70 -11.24 -1.99
C SER A 42 11.90 -10.28 -1.82
N SER A 43 11.76 -9.01 -2.23
CA SER A 43 12.82 -7.99 -2.15
C SER A 43 12.21 -6.59 -1.93
N PRO A 44 13.01 -5.59 -1.50
CA PRO A 44 12.55 -4.20 -1.40
C PRO A 44 11.83 -3.73 -2.66
N GLY A 45 10.75 -2.96 -2.48
CA GLY A 45 9.90 -2.55 -3.59
C GLY A 45 8.93 -1.43 -3.27
N PHE A 46 8.17 -0.99 -4.27
CA PHE A 46 7.26 0.16 -4.18
C PHE A 46 5.79 -0.22 -4.03
N ALA A 47 5.45 -1.50 -4.03
CA ALA A 47 4.11 -1.99 -3.69
C ALA A 47 4.11 -2.61 -2.29
N CYS A 48 3.01 -2.49 -1.55
CA CYS A 48 2.80 -3.20 -0.31
C CYS A 48 1.36 -3.71 -0.18
N ASP A 49 1.22 -5.03 -0.04
CA ASP A 49 -0.05 -5.73 0.10
C ASP A 49 0.05 -6.75 1.26
N PRO A 50 0.06 -6.27 2.52
CA PRO A 50 0.23 -7.12 3.69
C PRO A 50 -0.93 -8.10 3.90
N ASP A 51 -2.11 -7.77 3.38
CA ASP A 51 -3.33 -8.61 3.47
C ASP A 51 -3.47 -9.61 2.31
N GLN A 52 -2.53 -9.64 1.36
CA GLN A 52 -2.52 -10.52 0.19
C GLN A 52 -3.83 -10.41 -0.62
N LEU A 53 -4.27 -9.16 -0.83
CA LEU A 53 -5.47 -8.82 -1.55
C LEU A 53 -5.30 -8.96 -3.05
N LEU A 54 -4.11 -8.67 -3.58
CA LEU A 54 -3.79 -8.82 -4.99
C LEU A 54 -3.66 -10.30 -5.37
N GLU A 55 -4.37 -10.68 -6.43
CA GLU A 55 -4.22 -12.01 -7.03
C GLU A 55 -2.79 -12.22 -7.53
N ARG A 56 -2.32 -13.47 -7.44
CA ARG A 56 -1.03 -13.83 -8.02
C ARG A 56 -1.05 -13.59 -9.52
N PHE A 57 0.02 -12.99 -10.05
CA PHE A 57 0.15 -12.79 -11.48
C PHE A 57 0.43 -14.12 -12.21
N ASN A 58 1.26 -14.98 -11.62
CA ASN A 58 1.52 -16.33 -12.11
C ASN A 58 2.00 -17.24 -10.97
N HIS A 59 2.48 -18.45 -11.29
CA HIS A 59 2.94 -19.42 -10.28
C HIS A 59 4.14 -18.94 -9.45
N THR A 60 4.93 -18.00 -9.96
CA THR A 60 6.17 -17.51 -9.34
C THR A 60 6.03 -16.14 -8.70
N LEU A 61 5.14 -15.28 -9.22
CA LEU A 61 5.10 -13.86 -8.90
C LEU A 61 3.77 -13.49 -8.23
N SER A 62 3.87 -12.92 -7.03
CA SER A 62 2.72 -12.33 -6.35
C SER A 62 2.21 -11.11 -7.14
N GLY A 63 0.94 -10.73 -6.94
CA GLY A 63 0.41 -9.50 -7.53
C GLY A 63 1.17 -8.26 -7.07
N ALA A 64 1.60 -8.24 -5.81
CA ALA A 64 2.41 -7.16 -5.24
C ALA A 64 3.79 -7.10 -5.90
N GLU A 65 4.44 -8.23 -6.15
CA GLU A 65 5.74 -8.27 -6.83
C GLU A 65 5.63 -7.80 -8.29
N TYR A 66 4.61 -8.26 -9.01
CA TYR A 66 4.34 -7.81 -10.38
C TYR A 66 4.13 -6.30 -10.44
N LEU A 67 3.31 -5.76 -9.54
CA LEU A 67 3.08 -4.32 -9.44
C LEU A 67 4.36 -3.57 -9.09
N SER A 68 5.11 -4.03 -8.10
CA SER A 68 6.37 -3.43 -7.68
C SER A 68 7.39 -3.33 -8.83
N GLN A 69 7.50 -4.37 -9.65
CA GLN A 69 8.37 -4.35 -10.84
C GLN A 69 7.97 -3.27 -11.85
N HIS A 70 6.67 -3.04 -12.04
CA HIS A 70 6.18 -1.98 -12.93
C HIS A 70 6.44 -0.58 -12.37
N LEU A 71 6.23 -0.39 -11.06
CA LEU A 71 6.53 0.87 -10.37
C LEU A 71 8.03 1.18 -10.43
N GLN A 72 8.89 0.18 -10.22
CA GLN A 72 10.34 0.32 -10.39
C GLN A 72 10.70 0.69 -11.83
N ARG A 73 10.03 0.09 -12.82
CA ARG A 73 10.26 0.41 -14.23
C ARG A 73 9.93 1.88 -14.50
N ILE A 74 8.79 2.39 -14.03
CA ILE A 74 8.41 3.80 -14.17
C ILE A 74 9.53 4.70 -13.63
N ARG A 75 9.99 4.45 -12.40
CA ARG A 75 11.07 5.21 -11.76
C ARG A 75 12.37 5.20 -12.58
N ASN A 76 12.70 4.07 -13.20
CA ASN A 76 13.95 3.89 -13.93
C ASN A 76 13.90 4.37 -15.39
N THR A 77 12.71 4.46 -15.99
CA THR A 77 12.56 4.79 -17.42
C THR A 77 11.94 6.14 -17.69
N THR A 78 11.39 6.82 -16.68
CA THR A 78 10.90 8.20 -16.83
C THR A 78 12.03 9.19 -16.55
N ASP A 79 11.97 10.34 -17.20
CA ASP A 79 12.92 11.43 -16.95
C ASP A 79 12.73 12.00 -15.55
N CYS A 80 13.82 12.49 -14.97
CA CYS A 80 13.78 13.20 -13.70
C CYS A 80 12.87 14.44 -13.83
N PRO A 81 11.87 14.62 -12.94
CA PRO A 81 10.89 15.69 -13.08
C PRO A 81 11.36 17.07 -12.60
N CYS A 82 12.58 17.16 -12.09
CA CYS A 82 13.15 18.39 -11.58
C CYS A 82 13.41 19.40 -12.69
N LEU A 83 12.91 20.61 -12.51
CA LEU A 83 13.27 21.76 -13.32
C LEU A 83 14.69 22.22 -12.98
N GLU A 84 15.27 23.07 -13.84
CA GLU A 84 16.61 23.62 -13.59
C GLU A 84 16.64 24.47 -12.31
N GLU A 85 15.55 25.17 -12.01
CA GLU A 85 15.40 25.93 -10.77
C GLU A 85 15.44 25.02 -9.53
N ASP A 86 14.77 23.86 -9.59
CA ASP A 86 14.76 22.90 -8.47
C ASP A 86 16.19 22.36 -8.21
N LYS A 87 17.02 22.25 -9.25
CA LYS A 87 18.44 21.84 -9.14
C LYS A 87 19.33 22.97 -8.63
N LEU A 88 19.10 24.20 -9.08
CA LEU A 88 19.94 25.36 -8.74
C LEU A 88 19.89 25.71 -7.23
N TYR A 89 18.75 25.43 -6.59
CA TYR A 89 18.53 25.69 -5.16
C TYR A 89 18.72 24.44 -4.27
N ASP A 90 19.37 23.38 -4.78
CA ASP A 90 19.60 22.10 -4.08
C ASP A 90 18.30 21.42 -3.57
N TYR A 91 17.14 21.73 -4.16
CA TYR A 91 15.88 21.06 -3.85
C TYR A 91 15.78 19.68 -4.50
N CYS A 92 16.46 19.52 -5.64
CA CYS A 92 16.58 18.28 -6.39
C CYS A 92 18.03 17.78 -6.49
N PRO A 93 18.28 16.48 -6.32
CA PRO A 93 19.62 15.93 -6.51
C PRO A 93 20.04 15.98 -7.98
N ILE A 94 21.26 16.47 -8.22
CA ILE A 94 21.89 16.48 -9.55
C ILE A 94 22.47 15.11 -9.89
N ILE A 95 23.01 14.41 -8.89
CA ILE A 95 23.67 13.11 -9.03
C ILE A 95 22.71 11.99 -8.61
N ASN A 96 22.68 10.89 -9.36
CA ASN A 96 21.81 9.72 -9.12
C ASN A 96 20.30 10.06 -9.11
N SER A 97 19.89 11.07 -9.88
CA SER A 97 18.47 11.35 -10.04
C SER A 97 17.77 10.21 -10.78
N HIS A 98 16.55 9.94 -10.36
CA HIS A 98 15.63 9.01 -11.01
C HIS A 98 14.38 9.75 -11.49
N GLY A 99 13.58 9.06 -12.30
CA GLY A 99 12.25 9.52 -12.68
C GLY A 99 11.27 9.47 -11.52
N TYR A 100 9.98 9.58 -11.83
CA TYR A 100 8.91 9.65 -10.83
C TYR A 100 8.88 8.44 -9.90
N THR A 101 8.61 8.69 -8.63
CA THR A 101 8.49 7.64 -7.62
C THR A 101 7.03 7.35 -7.32
N ILE A 102 6.49 6.25 -7.83
CA ILE A 102 5.10 5.87 -7.55
C ILE A 102 5.11 4.66 -6.61
N SER A 103 4.39 4.77 -5.50
CA SER A 103 4.18 3.69 -4.55
C SER A 103 2.70 3.34 -4.43
N VAL A 104 2.43 2.07 -4.08
CA VAL A 104 1.07 1.57 -3.88
C VAL A 104 0.98 0.83 -2.55
N ALA A 105 0.01 1.20 -1.72
CA ALA A 105 -0.33 0.54 -0.47
C ALA A 105 -1.76 0.01 -0.56
N ILE A 106 -1.95 -1.28 -0.33
CA ILE A 106 -3.24 -1.96 -0.43
C ILE A 106 -3.51 -2.69 0.88
N MET A 107 -4.66 -2.45 1.50
CA MET A 107 -5.04 -3.05 2.77
C MET A 107 -6.55 -3.22 2.89
N LYS A 108 -6.99 -4.10 3.79
CA LYS A 108 -8.40 -4.31 4.06
C LYS A 108 -9.02 -3.11 4.74
N SER A 109 -8.45 -2.70 5.86
CA SER A 109 -9.03 -1.68 6.74
C SER A 109 -7.93 -0.85 7.42
N ILE A 110 -8.29 0.36 7.81
CA ILE A 110 -7.43 1.30 8.53
C ILE A 110 -8.17 1.82 9.77
N GLU A 111 -7.42 2.20 10.80
CA GLU A 111 -8.02 2.68 12.04
C GLU A 111 -8.79 3.99 11.79
N MET A 112 -10.03 4.04 12.27
CA MET A 112 -10.91 5.21 12.16
C MET A 112 -11.20 5.77 13.55
N ASN A 113 -10.90 7.06 13.78
CA ASN A 113 -11.31 7.73 15.01
C ASN A 113 -12.85 7.86 15.02
N SER A 114 -13.49 7.27 16.03
CA SER A 114 -14.86 6.73 15.96
C SER A 114 -15.98 7.73 16.23
N SER A 115 -15.74 9.05 16.24
CA SER A 115 -16.74 10.00 16.75
C SER A 115 -17.97 10.17 15.86
N MET A 116 -17.88 9.97 14.54
CA MET A 116 -19.03 9.81 13.63
C MET A 116 -18.61 9.03 12.37
N ILE A 117 -19.30 7.92 12.04
CA ILE A 117 -19.02 7.18 10.80
C ILE A 117 -20.01 7.61 9.72
N ASN A 118 -19.59 8.51 8.83
CA ASN A 118 -20.28 8.80 7.57
C ASN A 118 -19.32 8.63 6.38
N ALA A 119 -19.83 8.64 5.15
CA ALA A 119 -19.02 8.41 3.95
C ALA A 119 -17.94 9.50 3.75
N GLU A 120 -18.25 10.75 4.11
CA GLU A 120 -17.33 11.87 4.04
C GLU A 120 -16.13 11.69 5.00
N ASN A 121 -16.40 11.27 6.23
CA ASN A 121 -15.38 10.97 7.22
C ASN A 121 -14.48 9.81 6.78
N ARG A 122 -15.01 8.80 6.08
CA ARG A 122 -14.18 7.71 5.52
C ARG A 122 -13.22 8.21 4.45
N ILE A 123 -13.68 9.02 3.51
CA ILE A 123 -12.83 9.60 2.45
C ILE A 123 -11.74 10.48 3.08
N HIS A 124 -12.12 11.35 4.02
CA HIS A 124 -11.19 12.20 4.74
C HIS A 124 -10.16 11.39 5.55
N THR A 125 -10.57 10.29 6.20
CA THR A 125 -9.65 9.40 6.92
C THR A 125 -8.65 8.73 5.97
N VAL A 126 -9.09 8.24 4.81
CA VAL A 126 -8.19 7.61 3.82
C VAL A 126 -7.22 8.64 3.23
N GLN A 127 -7.68 9.87 2.99
CA GLN A 127 -6.82 10.98 2.56
C GLN A 127 -5.74 11.27 3.60
N THR A 128 -6.11 11.54 4.85
CA THR A 128 -5.15 11.79 5.93
C THR A 128 -4.20 10.62 6.11
N PHE A 129 -4.70 9.39 6.02
CA PHE A 129 -3.87 8.20 6.11
C PHE A 129 -2.83 8.16 4.99
N ALA A 130 -3.23 8.41 3.74
CA ALA A 130 -2.33 8.43 2.60
C ALA A 130 -1.26 9.53 2.71
N ASP A 131 -1.65 10.72 3.13
CA ASP A 131 -0.73 11.85 3.30
C ASP A 131 0.31 11.56 4.38
N MET A 132 -0.12 11.09 5.55
CA MET A 132 0.77 10.73 6.65
C MET A 132 1.66 9.54 6.30
N LEU A 133 1.13 8.53 5.61
CA LEU A 133 1.91 7.36 5.22
C LEU A 133 2.98 7.73 4.19
N ARG A 134 2.66 8.57 3.20
CA ARG A 134 3.63 9.06 2.22
C ARG A 134 4.76 9.82 2.88
N GLN A 135 4.42 10.75 3.79
CA GLN A 135 5.41 11.52 4.55
C GLN A 135 6.30 10.63 5.41
N ARG A 136 5.73 9.63 6.10
CA ARG A 136 6.50 8.70 6.93
C ARG A 136 7.46 7.85 6.10
N GLN A 137 7.01 7.33 4.96
CA GLN A 137 7.84 6.49 4.09
C GLN A 137 8.91 7.28 3.33
N ASN A 138 8.69 8.59 3.12
CA ASN A 138 9.63 9.55 2.54
C ASN A 138 10.43 9.00 1.33
N ARG A 139 9.71 8.50 0.31
CA ARG A 139 10.32 7.81 -0.84
C ARG A 139 10.80 8.75 -1.94
N SER A 140 10.46 10.02 -1.84
CA SER A 140 10.85 11.06 -2.78
C SER A 140 12.34 11.38 -2.68
N GLN A 141 12.94 11.80 -3.79
CA GLN A 141 14.23 12.50 -3.78
C GLN A 141 14.05 14.02 -3.66
N CYS A 142 12.89 14.53 -4.09
CA CYS A 142 12.59 15.96 -4.18
C CYS A 142 11.09 16.27 -4.24
N ALA A 143 10.28 15.55 -3.44
CA ALA A 143 8.82 15.58 -3.56
C ALA A 143 8.30 15.18 -4.97
N ASP A 144 9.03 14.31 -5.66
CA ASP A 144 8.69 13.65 -6.93
C ASP A 144 7.86 12.37 -6.77
N ASP A 145 7.29 12.15 -5.57
CA ASP A 145 6.64 10.90 -5.21
C ASP A 145 5.12 10.97 -5.17
N ALA A 146 4.46 9.88 -5.56
CA ALA A 146 3.05 9.65 -5.37
C ALA A 146 2.83 8.37 -4.58
N LEU A 147 1.87 8.39 -3.66
CA LEU A 147 1.40 7.20 -2.96
C LEU A 147 -0.08 6.97 -3.24
N ILE A 148 -0.40 5.83 -3.85
CA ILE A 148 -1.77 5.37 -4.04
C ILE A 148 -2.12 4.44 -2.88
N VAL A 149 -3.13 4.81 -2.10
CA VAL A 149 -3.68 4.01 -1.00
C VAL A 149 -5.02 3.44 -1.41
N ALA A 150 -5.18 2.13 -1.24
CA ALA A 150 -6.41 1.39 -1.49
C ALA A 150 -6.87 0.68 -0.22
N VAL A 151 -8.02 1.10 0.34
CA VAL A 151 -8.66 0.47 1.49
C VAL A 151 -9.88 -0.31 1.02
N THR A 152 -9.76 -1.64 1.02
CA THR A 152 -10.74 -2.47 0.32
C THR A 152 -12.08 -2.52 1.06
N ASP A 153 -12.11 -2.69 2.38
CA ASP A 153 -13.37 -2.79 3.13
C ASP A 153 -14.22 -1.52 3.03
N TRP A 154 -13.56 -0.38 2.78
CA TRP A 154 -14.23 0.92 2.62
C TRP A 154 -14.46 1.30 1.16
N LYS A 155 -13.98 0.49 0.20
CA LYS A 155 -14.03 0.74 -1.24
C LYS A 155 -13.47 2.12 -1.62
N ALA A 156 -12.38 2.50 -0.97
CA ALA A 156 -11.80 3.82 -1.07
C ALA A 156 -10.40 3.78 -1.66
N VAL A 157 -10.13 4.73 -2.56
CA VAL A 157 -8.81 4.95 -3.16
C VAL A 157 -8.47 6.42 -3.04
N TYR A 158 -7.26 6.70 -2.59
CA TYR A 158 -6.72 8.06 -2.56
C TYR A 158 -5.30 8.07 -3.10
N THR A 159 -4.91 9.17 -3.76
CA THR A 159 -3.56 9.38 -4.26
C THR A 159 -2.97 10.62 -3.58
N SER A 160 -2.00 10.42 -2.70
CA SER A 160 -1.21 11.51 -2.12
C SER A 160 -0.05 11.86 -3.04
N LEU A 161 0.24 13.14 -3.22
CA LEU A 161 1.24 13.64 -4.16
C LEU A 161 2.27 14.52 -3.45
N GLY A 162 3.53 14.37 -3.86
CA GLY A 162 4.57 15.36 -3.66
C GLY A 162 4.41 16.55 -4.63
N GLU A 163 5.02 17.67 -4.27
CA GLU A 163 4.87 18.93 -5.00
C GLU A 163 5.34 18.83 -6.45
N VAL A 164 6.53 18.26 -6.68
CA VAL A 164 7.15 18.20 -8.02
C VAL A 164 6.36 17.30 -8.95
N ILE A 165 5.92 16.12 -8.50
CA ILE A 165 5.07 15.25 -9.31
C ILE A 165 3.67 15.84 -9.52
N GLY A 166 3.17 16.63 -8.56
CA GLY A 166 1.89 17.33 -8.65
C GLY A 166 1.81 18.35 -9.79
N ARG A 167 2.96 18.86 -10.26
CA ARG A 167 3.04 19.75 -11.45
C ARG A 167 2.65 19.01 -12.74
N MET A 168 2.87 17.69 -12.80
CA MET A 168 2.58 16.84 -13.96
C MET A 168 1.27 16.08 -13.82
N LEU A 169 0.99 15.52 -12.63
CA LEU A 169 -0.24 14.79 -12.34
C LEU A 169 -1.40 15.76 -12.07
N THR A 170 -1.95 16.32 -13.15
CA THR A 170 -3.15 17.16 -13.07
C THR A 170 -4.32 16.42 -12.42
N SER A 171 -5.27 17.15 -11.82
CA SER A 171 -6.47 16.57 -11.21
C SER A 171 -7.22 15.63 -12.16
N SER A 172 -7.21 15.91 -13.46
CA SER A 172 -7.83 15.05 -14.49
C SER A 172 -7.17 13.67 -14.61
N ILE A 173 -5.85 13.60 -14.48
CA ILE A 173 -5.07 12.36 -14.52
C ILE A 173 -5.31 11.60 -13.22
N ILE A 174 -5.30 12.29 -12.08
CA ILE A 174 -5.59 11.69 -10.77
C ILE A 174 -6.99 11.10 -10.74
N THR A 175 -8.02 11.84 -11.19
CA THR A 175 -9.39 11.33 -11.27
C THR A 175 -9.47 10.08 -12.13
N ARG A 176 -8.72 10.03 -13.25
CA ARG A 176 -8.62 8.83 -14.07
C ARG A 176 -7.97 7.67 -13.32
N ILE A 177 -6.81 7.89 -12.69
CA ILE A 177 -6.11 6.87 -11.89
C ILE A 177 -7.01 6.33 -10.78
N THR A 178 -7.63 7.21 -10.00
CA THR A 178 -8.57 6.84 -8.92
C THR A 178 -9.75 6.06 -9.46
N ARG A 179 -10.29 6.43 -10.63
CA ARG A 179 -11.40 5.70 -11.27
C ARG A 179 -10.98 4.31 -11.74
N GLU A 180 -9.89 4.19 -12.49
CA GLU A 180 -9.40 2.90 -12.99
C GLU A 180 -8.95 1.98 -11.85
N ALA A 181 -8.30 2.53 -10.83
CA ALA A 181 -7.95 1.80 -9.60
C ALA A 181 -9.21 1.37 -8.85
N GLY A 182 -10.20 2.26 -8.70
CA GLY A 182 -11.50 1.95 -8.11
C GLY A 182 -12.26 0.85 -8.84
N ILE A 183 -12.23 0.84 -10.18
CA ILE A 183 -12.78 -0.25 -11.01
C ILE A 183 -12.01 -1.55 -10.74
N SER A 184 -10.68 -1.52 -10.72
CA SER A 184 -9.85 -2.71 -10.51
C SER A 184 -10.03 -3.30 -9.10
N ILE A 185 -10.13 -2.43 -8.08
CA ILE A 185 -10.45 -2.81 -6.70
C ILE A 185 -11.89 -3.31 -6.61
N SER A 186 -12.81 -2.79 -7.43
CA SER A 186 -14.15 -3.35 -7.54
C SER A 186 -14.17 -4.78 -8.05
N VAL A 187 -13.29 -5.14 -8.98
CA VAL A 187 -13.15 -6.53 -9.46
C VAL A 187 -12.61 -7.44 -8.34
N ILE A 188 -11.65 -6.98 -7.54
CA ILE A 188 -11.17 -7.71 -6.34
C ILE A 188 -12.32 -7.99 -5.36
N PHE A 189 -13.33 -7.10 -5.26
CA PHE A 189 -14.52 -7.32 -4.42
C PHE A 189 -15.47 -8.41 -4.93
N TYR A 190 -15.52 -8.63 -6.24
CA TYR A 190 -16.49 -9.55 -6.85
C TYR A 190 -15.94 -10.94 -7.13
N THR A 191 -14.62 -11.15 -7.10
CA THR A 191 -14.00 -12.48 -7.28
C THR A 191 -13.76 -13.26 -5.99
N LYS A 192 -13.84 -12.62 -4.81
CA LYS A 192 -13.62 -13.26 -3.49
C LYS A 192 -14.89 -13.44 -2.63
N LEU A 193 -16.09 -13.27 -3.19
CA LEU A 193 -17.37 -13.65 -2.57
C LEU A 193 -17.86 -15.01 -3.05
#